data_AF-A0A194WU35-F1
#
_entry.id   AF-A0A194WU35-F1
#
_cell.length_a   1.000
_cell.length_b   1.000
_cell.length_c   1.000
_cell.angle_alpha   90.00
_cell.angle_beta   90.00
_cell.angle_gamma   90.00
#
_symmetry.space_group_name_H-M   'P 1'
#
loop_
_entity.id
_entity.type
_entity.pdbx_description
1 polymer ?
#
loop_
_entity_poly.entity_id
_entity_poly.type
_entity_poly.pdbx_seq_one_letter_code
_entity_poly.pdbx_strand_id
1 'polypeptide(L)'
;FATTSSRWAALQSRDPAAANAFIYSVTTTKIYCRPTCPSRLARRANVVFHSSPSEAEADGFRPCKRCHPEVTANDGDSQKQAVAKACELLKKDGENGTKMPVKTLAAKVGFTECHFCRIFKKVMGVTVGEY
;
A
#
# COMPACT_ATOMS: atom_id res chain seq x y z
N PHE A 1 -8.61 5.08 18.70
CA PHE A 1 -9.30 6.31 18.22
C PHE A 1 -10.78 6.26 18.59
N ALA A 2 -11.15 6.77 19.77
CA ALA A 2 -12.49 6.62 20.35
C ALA A 2 -13.52 7.65 19.87
N THR A 3 -13.08 8.83 19.43
CA THR A 3 -13.97 9.92 18.99
C THR A 3 -13.75 10.28 17.51
N THR A 4 -14.79 10.78 16.86
CA THR A 4 -14.74 11.26 15.47
C THR A 4 -13.69 12.36 15.27
N SER A 5 -13.52 13.24 16.26
CA SER A 5 -12.49 14.28 16.24
C SER A 5 -11.06 13.72 16.30
N SER A 6 -10.82 12.68 17.12
CA SER A 6 -9.53 11.97 17.16
C SER A 6 -9.24 11.24 15.85
N ARG A 7 -10.25 10.59 15.25
CA ARG A 7 -10.12 9.96 13.92
C ARG A 7 -9.81 10.99 12.83
N TRP A 8 -10.45 12.16 12.88
CA TRP A 8 -10.18 13.25 11.94
C TRP A 8 -8.77 13.85 12.08
N ALA A 9 -8.28 14.01 13.32
CA ALA A 9 -6.91 14.47 13.55
C ALA A 9 -5.89 13.47 13.00
N ALA A 10 -6.06 12.18 13.29
CA ALA A 10 -5.20 11.11 12.79
C ALA A 10 -5.23 10.99 11.25
N LEU A 11 -6.39 11.25 10.65
CA LEU A 11 -6.55 11.29 9.21
C LEU A 11 -5.81 12.47 8.56
N GLN A 12 -5.80 13.65 9.20
CA GLN A 12 -5.05 14.81 8.74
C GLN A 12 -3.53 14.59 8.86
N SER A 13 -3.06 14.00 9.96
CA SER A 13 -1.64 13.68 10.16
C SER A 13 -1.18 12.43 9.42
N ARG A 14 -2.11 11.65 8.82
CA ARG A 14 -1.87 10.36 8.16
C ARG A 14 -1.10 9.39 9.07
N ASP A 15 -1.56 9.28 10.30
CA ASP A 15 -0.93 8.45 11.33
C ASP A 15 -0.92 6.96 10.90
N PRO A 16 0.25 6.29 10.84
CA PRO A 16 0.34 4.87 10.53
C PRO A 16 -0.40 3.98 11.54
N ALA A 17 -0.52 4.40 12.81
CA ALA A 17 -1.29 3.66 13.81
C ALA A 17 -2.80 3.65 13.50
N ALA A 18 -3.30 4.65 12.76
CA ALA A 18 -4.68 4.71 12.31
C ALA A 18 -4.97 3.76 11.13
N ALA A 19 -3.95 3.30 10.40
CA ALA A 19 -4.11 2.52 9.17
C ALA A 19 -4.93 1.23 9.35
N ASN A 20 -4.89 0.64 10.55
CA ASN A 20 -5.61 -0.58 10.91
C ASN A 20 -6.70 -0.35 11.96
N ALA A 21 -6.86 0.89 12.45
CA ALA A 21 -7.77 1.17 13.55
C ALA A 21 -9.17 1.61 13.09
N PHE A 22 -9.27 2.22 11.91
CA PHE A 22 -10.54 2.59 11.29
C PHE A 22 -10.36 2.83 9.80
N ILE A 23 -11.47 2.86 9.07
CA ILE A 23 -11.52 3.34 7.69
C ILE A 23 -12.40 4.58 7.60
N TYR A 24 -12.22 5.34 6.52
CA TYR A 24 -13.08 6.48 6.25
C TYR A 24 -13.68 6.38 4.85
N SER A 25 -14.91 6.84 4.73
CA SER A 25 -15.69 6.86 3.51
C SER A 25 -16.01 8.30 3.14
N VAL A 26 -15.96 8.59 1.84
CA VAL A 26 -16.32 9.90 1.30
C VAL A 26 -17.68 9.79 0.63
N THR A 27 -18.68 10.51 1.17
CA THR A 27 -20.07 10.45 0.71
C THR A 27 -20.25 10.88 -0.75
N THR A 28 -19.49 11.89 -1.17
CA THR A 28 -19.59 12.45 -2.54
C THR A 28 -19.06 11.52 -3.61
N THR A 29 -18.01 10.75 -3.32
CA THR A 29 -17.42 9.83 -4.30
C THR A 29 -17.89 8.40 -4.11
N LYS A 30 -18.55 8.09 -2.98
CA LYS A 30 -18.90 6.72 -2.56
C LYS A 30 -17.68 5.80 -2.55
N ILE A 31 -16.54 6.32 -2.08
CA ILE A 31 -15.28 5.58 -1.97
C ILE A 31 -14.85 5.53 -0.51
N TYR A 32 -14.42 4.37 -0.04
CA TYR A 32 -13.77 4.20 1.26
C TYR A 32 -12.26 3.99 1.12
N CYS A 33 -11.51 4.46 2.11
CA CYS A 33 -10.06 4.56 2.11
C CYS A 33 -9.47 4.27 3.49
N ARG A 34 -8.18 3.89 3.51
CA ARG A 34 -7.36 3.88 4.73
C ARG A 34 -6.90 5.29 5.12
N PRO A 35 -6.72 5.60 6.42
CA PRO A 35 -6.27 6.92 6.88
C PRO A 35 -4.92 7.39 6.32
N THR A 36 -4.04 6.45 5.96
CA THR A 36 -2.74 6.71 5.34
C THR A 36 -2.79 6.92 3.82
N CYS A 37 -3.98 6.91 3.21
CA CYS A 37 -4.12 7.03 1.77
C CYS A 37 -3.50 8.36 1.27
N PRO A 38 -2.65 8.33 0.23
CA PRO A 38 -2.03 9.55 -0.31
C PRO A 38 -3.03 10.47 -1.03
N SER A 39 -4.28 10.01 -1.25
CA SER A 39 -5.32 10.80 -1.90
C SER A 39 -5.60 12.10 -1.16
N ARG A 40 -6.10 13.10 -1.92
CA ARG A 40 -6.52 14.38 -1.35
C ARG A 40 -7.69 14.16 -0.39
N LEU A 41 -7.57 14.72 0.79
CA LEU A 41 -8.62 14.68 1.81
C LEU A 41 -9.84 15.46 1.35
N ALA A 42 -11.01 14.83 1.45
CA ALA A 42 -12.29 15.49 1.24
C ALA A 42 -12.62 16.45 2.40
N ARG A 43 -13.64 17.29 2.23
CA ARG A 43 -14.14 18.14 3.31
C ARG A 43 -14.69 17.28 4.45
N ARG A 44 -14.43 17.66 5.70
CA ARG A 44 -14.89 16.93 6.90
C ARG A 44 -16.38 16.59 6.89
N ALA A 45 -17.22 17.49 6.37
CA ALA A 45 -18.66 17.29 6.27
C ALA A 45 -19.07 16.08 5.40
N ASN A 46 -18.21 15.67 4.46
CA ASN A 46 -18.47 14.56 3.54
C ASN A 46 -17.73 13.28 3.96
N VAL A 47 -17.09 13.26 5.14
CA VAL A 47 -16.33 12.11 5.63
C VAL A 47 -17.10 11.39 6.72
N VAL A 48 -17.30 10.10 6.53
CA VAL A 48 -17.89 9.17 7.49
C VAL A 48 -16.80 8.18 7.90
N PHE A 49 -16.81 7.75 9.16
CA PHE A 49 -15.84 6.80 9.68
C PHE A 49 -16.54 5.47 9.95
N HIS A 50 -15.96 4.37 9.47
CA HIS A 50 -16.44 3.02 9.75
C HIS A 50 -15.35 2.24 10.49
N SER A 51 -15.75 1.22 11.24
CA SER A 51 -14.80 0.40 12.00
C SER A 51 -14.16 -0.66 11.12
N SER A 52 -14.89 -1.17 10.12
CA SER A 52 -14.43 -2.23 9.20
C SER A 52 -14.74 -1.90 7.73
N PRO A 53 -13.94 -2.42 6.76
CA PRO A 53 -14.26 -2.38 5.33
C PRO A 53 -15.65 -2.92 5.00
N SER A 54 -16.03 -4.03 5.64
CA SER A 54 -17.33 -4.68 5.41
C SER A 54 -18.51 -3.79 5.78
N GLU A 55 -18.42 -2.96 6.83
CA GLU A 55 -19.45 -1.94 7.13
C GLU A 55 -19.58 -0.91 6.01
N ALA A 56 -18.46 -0.40 5.48
CA ALA A 56 -18.50 0.56 4.39
C ALA A 56 -19.06 -0.05 3.10
N GLU A 57 -18.78 -1.33 2.85
CA GLU A 57 -19.32 -2.04 1.68
C GLU A 57 -20.83 -2.30 1.83
N ALA A 58 -21.29 -2.63 3.04
CA ALA A 58 -22.72 -2.76 3.35
C ALA A 58 -23.47 -1.43 3.13
N ASP A 59 -22.84 -0.30 3.43
CA ASP A 59 -23.37 1.04 3.15
C ASP A 59 -23.24 1.47 1.66
N GLY A 60 -22.76 0.58 0.79
CA GLY A 60 -22.67 0.79 -0.66
C GLY A 60 -21.47 1.63 -1.11
N PHE A 61 -20.42 1.73 -0.29
CA PHE A 61 -19.17 2.37 -0.68
C PHE A 61 -18.26 1.38 -1.42
N ARG A 62 -17.50 1.89 -2.40
CA ARG A 62 -16.52 1.09 -3.16
C ARG A 62 -15.09 1.27 -2.62
N PRO A 63 -14.23 0.25 -2.70
CA PRO A 63 -12.86 0.35 -2.24
C PRO A 63 -12.04 1.32 -3.10
N CYS A 64 -11.12 2.03 -2.45
CA CYS A 64 -10.17 2.89 -3.13
C CYS A 64 -9.06 2.08 -3.81
N LYS A 65 -8.94 2.24 -5.13
CA LYS A 65 -7.89 1.63 -5.97
C LYS A 65 -6.45 2.13 -5.72
N ARG A 66 -6.25 3.06 -4.78
CA ARG A 66 -4.90 3.56 -4.42
C ARG A 66 -4.39 2.94 -3.12
N CYS A 67 -5.27 2.81 -2.13
CA CYS A 67 -4.90 2.24 -0.83
C CYS A 67 -5.39 0.82 -0.62
N HIS A 68 -6.15 0.27 -1.57
CA HIS A 68 -6.70 -1.09 -1.55
C HIS A 68 -7.15 -1.52 -0.14
N PRO A 69 -8.11 -0.79 0.45
CA PRO A 69 -8.54 -1.01 1.82
C PRO A 69 -9.18 -2.39 2.03
N GLU A 70 -9.73 -2.98 0.95
CA GLU A 70 -10.29 -4.34 0.90
C GLU A 70 -9.22 -5.42 1.13
N VAL A 71 -7.98 -5.15 0.73
CA VAL A 71 -6.90 -6.10 0.90
C VAL A 71 -6.35 -5.91 2.30
N THR A 72 -6.58 -6.92 3.14
CA THR A 72 -6.12 -7.01 4.53
C THR A 72 -4.66 -6.58 4.62
N ALA A 73 -4.26 -5.97 5.74
CA ALA A 73 -3.03 -5.20 5.96
C ALA A 73 -1.66 -5.85 5.60
N ASN A 74 -1.65 -7.02 4.98
CA ASN A 74 -0.48 -7.65 4.36
C ASN A 74 -0.08 -7.05 3.01
N ASP A 75 -0.95 -6.28 2.33
CA ASP A 75 -0.61 -5.73 1.00
C ASP A 75 0.22 -4.43 1.02
N GLY A 76 0.36 -3.79 2.18
CA GLY A 76 1.45 -2.83 2.39
C GLY A 76 2.83 -3.49 2.30
N ASP A 77 2.87 -4.82 2.45
CA ASP A 77 4.05 -5.65 2.33
C ASP A 77 4.17 -6.30 0.95
N SER A 78 3.16 -6.35 0.07
CA SER A 78 3.31 -6.99 -1.26
C SER A 78 4.50 -6.44 -2.05
N GLN A 79 4.77 -5.13 -1.95
CA GLN A 79 5.97 -4.52 -2.52
C GLN A 79 7.26 -4.95 -1.79
N LYS A 80 7.23 -5.08 -0.46
CA LYS A 80 8.37 -5.53 0.34
C LYS A 80 8.63 -7.03 0.20
N GLN A 81 7.60 -7.86 0.16
CA GLN A 81 7.63 -9.29 -0.18
C GLN A 81 8.14 -9.50 -1.60
N ALA A 82 7.71 -8.68 -2.56
CA ALA A 82 8.25 -8.72 -3.91
C ALA A 82 9.75 -8.39 -3.92
N VAL A 83 10.19 -7.37 -3.17
CA VAL A 83 11.61 -7.06 -3.01
C VAL A 83 12.38 -8.16 -2.28
N ALA A 84 11.80 -8.75 -1.22
CA ALA A 84 12.40 -9.84 -0.47
C ALA A 84 12.58 -11.09 -1.35
N LYS A 85 11.54 -11.47 -2.10
CA LYS A 85 11.57 -12.57 -3.07
C LYS A 85 12.58 -12.29 -4.19
N ALA A 86 12.68 -11.05 -4.66
CA ALA A 86 13.70 -10.67 -5.64
C ALA A 86 15.12 -10.76 -5.07
N CYS A 87 15.32 -10.37 -3.81
CA CYS A 87 16.59 -10.48 -3.10
C CYS A 87 17.01 -11.95 -2.92
N GLU A 88 16.08 -12.85 -2.60
CA GLU A 88 16.35 -14.29 -2.57
C GLU A 88 16.73 -14.86 -3.93
N LEU A 89 16.08 -14.40 -5.01
CA LEU A 89 16.43 -14.82 -6.37
C LEU A 89 17.84 -14.34 -6.76
N LEU A 90 18.19 -13.08 -6.45
CA LEU A 90 19.52 -12.52 -6.71
C LEU A 90 20.63 -13.28 -5.96
N LYS A 91 20.38 -13.69 -4.71
CA LYS A 91 21.34 -14.51 -3.95
C LYS A 91 21.58 -15.88 -4.60
N LYS A 92 20.52 -16.56 -5.04
CA LYS A 92 20.62 -17.86 -5.74
C LYS A 92 21.32 -17.74 -7.10
N ASP A 93 21.11 -16.65 -7.82
CA ASP A 93 21.79 -16.37 -9.09
C ASP A 93 23.29 -16.06 -8.89
N GLY A 94 23.65 -15.38 -7.80
CA GLY A 94 25.04 -15.11 -7.41
C GLY A 94 25.85 -16.38 -7.12
N GLU A 95 25.23 -17.40 -6.52
CA GLU A 95 25.86 -18.72 -6.30
C GLU A 95 26.07 -19.50 -7.62
N ASN A 96 25.19 -19.28 -8.62
CA ASN A 96 25.29 -19.92 -9.93
C ASN A 96 26.16 -19.15 -10.94
N GLY A 97 26.80 -18.04 -10.53
CA GLY A 97 27.70 -17.25 -11.39
C GLY A 97 27.03 -16.55 -12.58
N THR A 98 25.68 -16.53 -12.64
CA THR A 98 24.92 -16.00 -13.78
C THR A 98 24.18 -14.74 -13.37
N LYS A 99 24.50 -13.59 -13.99
CA LYS A 99 23.76 -12.35 -13.74
C LYS A 99 22.47 -12.33 -14.57
N MET A 100 21.34 -12.68 -13.95
CA MET A 100 20.03 -12.58 -14.58
C MET A 100 19.67 -11.11 -14.88
N PRO A 101 19.15 -10.77 -16.07
CA PRO A 101 18.75 -9.40 -16.38
C PRO A 101 17.56 -8.95 -15.52
N VAL A 102 17.57 -7.67 -15.14
CA VAL A 102 16.57 -7.05 -14.26
C VAL A 102 15.13 -7.24 -14.78
N LYS A 103 14.96 -7.26 -16.10
CA LYS A 103 13.68 -7.55 -16.77
C LYS A 103 13.07 -8.89 -16.37
N THR A 104 13.89 -9.94 -16.30
CA THR A 104 13.44 -11.30 -15.93
C THR A 104 13.14 -11.38 -14.45
N LEU A 105 13.92 -10.71 -13.62
CA LEU A 105 13.66 -10.60 -12.18
C LEU A 105 12.33 -9.88 -11.91
N ALA A 106 12.09 -8.74 -12.56
CA ALA A 106 10.86 -7.97 -12.44
C ALA A 106 9.62 -8.78 -12.88
N ALA A 107 9.74 -9.54 -13.97
CA ALA A 107 8.68 -10.43 -14.44
C ALA A 107 8.33 -11.53 -13.42
N LYS A 108 9.33 -12.12 -12.74
CA LYS A 108 9.11 -13.15 -11.70
C LYS A 108 8.38 -12.62 -10.46
N VAL A 109 8.45 -11.32 -10.21
CA VAL A 109 7.74 -10.66 -9.11
C VAL A 109 6.46 -9.94 -9.54
N GLY A 110 6.06 -10.05 -10.81
CA GLY A 110 4.82 -9.48 -11.32
C GLY A 110 4.84 -7.96 -11.54
N PHE A 111 6.03 -7.36 -11.65
CA PHE A 111 6.18 -5.92 -11.86
C PHE A 111 6.87 -5.62 -13.19
N THR A 112 6.59 -4.44 -13.76
CA THR A 112 7.39 -3.88 -14.85
C THR A 112 8.76 -3.43 -14.34
N GLU A 113 9.80 -3.51 -15.17
CA GLU A 113 11.18 -3.15 -14.82
C GLU A 113 11.32 -1.78 -14.13
N CYS A 114 10.74 -0.72 -14.70
CA CYS A 114 10.81 0.62 -14.11
C CYS A 114 10.15 0.70 -12.73
N HIS A 115 8.99 0.02 -12.55
CA HIS A 115 8.28 -0.02 -11.28
C HIS A 115 9.07 -0.81 -10.24
N PHE A 116 9.64 -1.94 -10.63
CA PHE A 116 10.49 -2.77 -9.77
C PHE A 116 11.73 -2.01 -9.29
N CYS A 117 12.49 -1.37 -10.19
CA CYS A 117 13.65 -0.56 -9.80
C CYS A 117 13.29 0.57 -8.82
N ARG A 118 12.13 1.21 -9.02
CA ARG A 118 11.66 2.29 -8.14
C ARG A 118 11.28 1.76 -6.75
N ILE A 119 10.61 0.61 -6.67
CA ILE A 119 10.26 -0.04 -5.40
C ILE A 119 11.54 -0.53 -4.70
N PHE A 120 12.42 -1.22 -5.42
CA PHE A 120 13.65 -1.78 -4.89
C PHE A 120 14.52 -0.68 -4.25
N LYS A 121 14.73 0.44 -4.95
CA LYS A 121 15.45 1.59 -4.40
C LYS A 121 14.78 2.20 -3.17
N LYS A 122 13.44 2.24 -3.16
CA LYS A 122 12.66 2.77 -2.02
C LYS A 122 12.75 1.87 -0.77
N VAL A 123 12.90 0.57 -0.96
CA VAL A 123 12.94 -0.43 0.14
C VAL A 123 14.37 -0.72 0.60
N MET A 124 15.32 -0.92 -0.32
CA MET A 124 16.70 -1.34 -0.04
C MET A 124 17.71 -0.18 0.00
N GLY A 125 17.34 1.00 -0.50
CA GLY A 125 18.24 2.16 -0.57
C GLY A 125 19.26 2.14 -1.71
N VAL A 126 19.52 0.97 -2.31
CA VAL A 126 20.45 0.77 -3.44
C VAL A 126 19.71 0.39 -4.73
N THR A 127 20.35 0.53 -5.88
CA THR A 127 19.79 0.08 -7.16
C THR A 127 20.05 -1.42 -7.39
N VAL A 128 19.21 -2.07 -8.19
CA VAL A 128 19.33 -3.51 -8.51
C VAL A 128 20.66 -3.84 -9.22
N GLY A 129 21.24 -2.87 -9.94
CA GLY A 129 22.54 -3.06 -10.59
C GLY A 129 23.75 -2.91 -9.67
N GLU A 130 23.57 -2.27 -8.51
CA GLU A 130 24.60 -2.12 -7.47
C GLU A 130 24.51 -3.18 -6.36
N TYR A 131 23.35 -3.86 -6.26
CA TYR A 131 23.10 -4.98 -5.35
C TYR A 131 23.67 -6.28 -5.89
#